data_AF-A0A6I5QQN4-F1
#
_entry.id   AF-A0A6I5QQN4-F1
#
_cell.length_a   1.000
_cell.length_b   1.000
_cell.length_c   1.000
_cell.angle_alpha   90.00
_cell.angle_beta   90.00
_cell.angle_gamma   90.00
#
_symmetry.space_group_name_H-M   'P 1'
#
loop_
_entity.id
_entity.type
_entity.pdbx_description
1 polymer ?
#
loop_
_entity_poly.entity_id
_entity_poly.type
_entity_poly.pdbx_seq_one_letter_code
_entity_poly.pdbx_strand_id
1 'polypeptide(L)'
;MGAIAPGAIADDQVPASASMSQLDLPPLTTPIEPSPTTAAPALAEVITTPPLSDVSPTHWAYTAVSNLVDAYGCLSGYPDNTFRGDQALTRYEFAAAMNACLDTFIQRVEEERQIDLGEVLERQIELGEMLGDF
;
A
#
# COMPACT_ATOMS: atom_id res chain seq x y z
N MET A 1 32.07 -27.58 -11.73
CA MET A 1 32.07 -26.31 -10.98
C MET A 1 30.62 -25.85 -10.86
N GLY A 2 29.90 -25.90 -9.73
CA GLY A 2 30.04 -26.45 -8.38
C GLY A 2 28.62 -26.34 -7.78
N ALA A 3 27.92 -27.46 -7.66
CA ALA A 3 27.49 -28.10 -6.42
C ALA A 3 26.38 -27.36 -5.63
N ILE A 4 25.16 -27.90 -5.73
CA ILE A 4 24.03 -27.68 -4.81
C ILE A 4 24.39 -28.34 -3.48
N ALA A 5 24.33 -27.61 -2.36
CA ALA A 5 24.51 -28.19 -1.03
C ALA A 5 23.13 -28.60 -0.44
N PRO A 6 22.94 -29.86 -0.04
CA PRO A 6 21.76 -30.31 0.69
C PRO A 6 22.00 -30.29 2.21
N GLY A 7 20.99 -29.85 2.96
CA GLY A 7 20.67 -30.32 4.31
C GLY A 7 21.61 -29.92 5.46
N ALA A 8 21.08 -29.11 6.38
CA ALA A 8 21.49 -29.15 7.78
C ALA A 8 20.24 -29.03 8.66
N ILE A 9 19.74 -30.20 9.08
CA ILE A 9 18.76 -30.38 10.14
C ILE A 9 19.60 -30.43 11.43
N ALA A 10 19.51 -29.40 12.27
CA ALA A 10 20.05 -29.44 13.62
C ALA A 10 18.87 -29.60 14.58
N ASP A 11 18.76 -30.81 15.11
CA ASP A 11 17.99 -31.13 16.30
C ASP A 11 18.81 -30.71 17.54
N ASP A 12 18.11 -30.56 18.67
CA ASP A 12 18.63 -30.47 20.03
C ASP A 12 19.01 -29.09 20.60
N GLN A 13 18.06 -28.50 21.34
CA GLN A 13 18.14 -28.20 22.79
C GLN A 13 17.18 -27.04 23.14
N VAL A 14 16.09 -27.35 23.85
CA VAL A 14 15.28 -26.37 24.59
C VAL A 14 15.91 -26.20 25.98
N PRO A 15 16.50 -25.03 26.32
CA PRO A 15 16.85 -24.76 27.70
C PRO A 15 15.60 -24.38 28.49
N ALA A 16 15.31 -25.19 29.51
CA ALA A 16 14.30 -24.95 30.51
C ALA A 16 14.64 -23.74 31.40
N SER A 17 13.60 -22.97 31.74
CA SER A 17 13.47 -22.04 32.87
C SER A 17 14.53 -20.93 33.01
N ALA A 18 14.21 -19.76 32.47
CA ALA A 18 14.65 -18.49 33.04
C ALA A 18 13.44 -17.77 33.64
N SER A 19 13.52 -17.49 34.93
CA SER A 19 12.49 -16.85 35.74
C SER A 19 12.11 -15.48 35.20
N MET A 20 10.82 -15.27 34.90
CA MET A 20 10.24 -13.98 34.56
C MET A 20 10.49 -13.01 35.72
N SER A 21 11.42 -12.08 35.54
CA SER A 21 11.48 -10.89 36.39
C SER A 21 10.56 -9.86 35.78
N GLN A 22 9.52 -9.53 36.53
CA GLN A 22 8.50 -8.53 36.23
C GLN A 22 9.16 -7.18 35.86
N LEU A 23 8.93 -6.69 34.65
CA LEU A 23 9.21 -5.30 34.30
C LEU A 23 7.97 -4.49 34.70
N ASP A 24 8.04 -3.82 35.86
CA ASP A 24 7.02 -2.84 36.26
C ASP A 24 7.10 -1.63 35.33
N LEU A 25 6.16 -1.56 34.38
CA LEU A 25 5.95 -0.39 33.52
C LEU A 25 5.19 0.69 34.32
N PRO A 26 5.65 1.96 34.31
CA PRO A 26 4.85 3.05 34.86
C PRO A 26 3.57 3.27 34.03
N PRO A 27 2.45 3.70 34.65
CA PRO A 27 1.23 3.96 33.91
C PRO A 27 1.42 5.19 33.01
N LEU A 28 1.30 5.00 31.68
CA LEU A 28 1.29 6.09 30.71
C LEU A 28 -0.07 6.80 30.77
N THR A 29 -0.22 7.72 31.72
CA THR A 29 -1.38 8.63 31.79
C THR A 29 -0.90 10.07 31.74
N THR A 30 -0.59 10.52 30.52
CA THR A 30 -0.61 11.95 30.20
C THR A 30 -1.74 12.16 29.20
N PRO A 31 -2.82 12.87 29.57
CA PRO A 31 -3.83 13.31 28.61
C PRO A 31 -3.15 14.14 27.52
N ILE A 32 -3.30 13.73 26.26
CA ILE A 32 -2.91 14.54 25.11
C ILE A 32 -4.00 15.60 24.99
N GLU A 33 -3.72 16.84 25.41
CA GLU A 33 -4.61 17.97 25.10
C GLU A 33 -4.60 18.24 23.58
N PRO A 34 -5.75 18.34 22.91
CA PRO A 34 -5.78 18.81 21.53
C PRO A 34 -5.62 20.33 21.52
N SER A 35 -4.45 20.83 21.12
CA SER A 35 -4.27 22.24 20.80
C SER A 35 -5.11 22.61 19.56
N PRO A 36 -6.04 23.58 19.63
CA PRO A 36 -6.71 24.11 18.45
C PRO A 36 -5.84 25.23 17.87
N THR A 37 -4.96 24.91 16.93
CA THR A 37 -4.33 25.94 16.08
C THR A 37 -4.99 25.94 14.72
N THR A 38 -5.83 26.95 14.51
CA THR A 38 -6.29 27.42 13.21
C THR A 38 -5.11 27.56 12.24
N ALA A 39 -5.05 26.71 11.22
CA ALA A 39 -4.27 26.94 10.02
C ALA A 39 -5.22 27.05 8.83
N ALA A 40 -5.05 28.14 8.08
CA ALA A 40 -5.74 28.53 6.85
C ALA A 40 -5.80 27.40 5.81
N PRO A 41 -6.71 27.47 4.80
CA PRO A 41 -6.80 26.46 3.76
C PRO A 41 -5.50 26.45 2.94
N ALA A 42 -4.63 25.49 3.26
CA ALA A 42 -3.45 25.20 2.46
C ALA A 42 -3.95 24.62 1.13
N LEU A 43 -3.58 25.31 0.06
CA LEU A 43 -3.66 24.85 -1.33
C LEU A 43 -3.26 23.37 -1.37
N ALA A 44 -4.11 22.53 -1.97
CA ALA A 44 -3.93 21.10 -2.08
C ALA A 44 -2.47 20.75 -2.44
N GLU A 45 -1.71 20.33 -1.44
CA GLU A 45 -0.34 19.86 -1.61
C GLU A 45 -0.46 18.55 -2.38
N VAL A 46 0.14 18.49 -3.57
CA VAL A 46 0.28 17.24 -4.31
C VAL A 46 1.18 16.36 -3.46
N ILE A 47 0.59 15.47 -2.66
CA ILE A 47 1.32 14.48 -1.86
C ILE A 47 1.94 13.51 -2.86
N THR A 48 3.17 13.79 -3.30
CA THR A 48 3.96 12.86 -4.09
C THR A 48 4.55 11.83 -3.14
N THR A 49 4.23 10.55 -3.36
CA THR A 49 4.82 9.46 -2.59
C THR A 49 6.33 9.44 -2.86
N PRO A 50 7.20 9.52 -1.82
CA PRO A 50 8.64 9.48 -2.04
C PRO A 50 9.06 8.09 -2.54
N PRO A 51 10.07 7.99 -3.43
CA PRO A 51 10.56 6.71 -3.90
C PRO A 51 11.15 5.88 -2.75
N LEU A 52 11.08 4.56 -2.89
CA LEU A 52 11.60 3.62 -1.90
C LEU A 52 13.13 3.64 -1.89
N SER A 53 13.72 3.91 -0.73
CA SER A 53 15.14 4.20 -0.56
C SER A 53 16.06 2.98 -0.66
N ASP A 54 15.53 1.78 -0.46
CA ASP A 54 16.25 0.51 -0.44
C ASP A 54 16.10 -0.31 -1.73
N VAL A 55 15.37 0.20 -2.73
CA VAL A 55 15.16 -0.48 -4.02
C VAL A 55 16.02 0.17 -5.09
N SER A 56 17.18 -0.40 -5.37
CA SER A 56 18.09 0.11 -6.40
C SER A 56 17.49 0.02 -7.80
N PRO A 57 17.65 1.04 -8.69
CA PRO A 57 17.21 1.00 -10.09
C PRO A 57 17.75 -0.17 -10.92
N THR A 58 18.90 -0.73 -10.53
CA THR A 58 19.50 -1.89 -11.21
C THR A 58 19.03 -3.23 -10.64
N HIS A 59 18.22 -3.22 -9.57
CA HIS A 59 17.71 -4.43 -8.95
C HIS A 59 16.64 -5.07 -9.83
N TRP A 60 16.63 -6.40 -9.94
CA TRP A 60 15.69 -7.13 -10.80
C TRP A 60 14.21 -6.85 -10.46
N ALA A 61 13.93 -6.58 -9.18
CA ALA A 61 12.58 -6.31 -8.69
C ALA A 61 12.17 -4.83 -8.83
N TYR A 62 13.07 -3.93 -9.23
CA TYR A 62 12.82 -2.49 -9.24
C TYR A 62 11.54 -2.14 -10.00
N THR A 63 11.44 -2.57 -11.26
CA THR A 63 10.27 -2.28 -12.10
C THR A 63 8.97 -2.80 -11.50
N ALA A 64 8.98 -4.00 -10.92
CA ALA A 64 7.79 -4.57 -10.31
C ALA A 64 7.35 -3.75 -9.09
N VAL A 65 8.29 -3.42 -8.20
CA VAL A 65 8.02 -2.66 -6.98
C VAL A 65 7.58 -1.22 -7.31
N SER A 66 8.30 -0.52 -8.19
CA SER A 66 7.93 0.84 -8.60
C SER A 66 6.54 0.89 -9.23
N ASN A 67 6.16 -0.08 -10.07
CA ASN A 67 4.82 -0.10 -10.66
C ASN A 67 3.72 -0.27 -9.59
N LEU A 68 3.95 -1.11 -8.58
CA LEU A 68 3.00 -1.32 -7.49
C LEU A 68 2.77 -0.04 -6.65
N VAL A 69 3.82 0.76 -6.47
CA VAL A 69 3.75 2.03 -5.75
C VAL A 69 3.16 3.14 -6.63
N ASP A 70 3.77 3.39 -7.78
CA ASP A 70 3.55 4.61 -8.56
C ASP A 70 2.36 4.47 -9.52
N ALA A 71 2.24 3.34 -10.20
CA ALA A 71 1.21 3.15 -11.23
C ALA A 71 -0.11 2.64 -10.63
N TYR A 72 0.00 1.63 -9.76
CA TYR A 72 -1.17 0.93 -9.20
C TYR A 72 -1.61 1.49 -7.85
N GLY A 73 -0.72 2.14 -7.10
CA GLY A 73 -1.03 2.71 -5.79
C GLY A 73 -1.43 1.66 -4.75
N CYS A 74 -1.03 0.41 -4.97
CA CYS A 74 -1.50 -0.74 -4.19
C CYS A 74 -0.45 -1.22 -3.16
N LEU A 75 0.71 -0.55 -3.14
CA LEU A 75 1.82 -0.74 -2.21
C LEU A 75 2.36 0.64 -1.79
N SER A 76 2.62 0.86 -0.50
CA SER A 76 3.14 2.15 0.01
C SER A 76 4.52 2.06 0.66
N GLY A 77 5.07 0.85 0.83
CA GLY A 77 6.27 0.62 1.65
C GLY A 77 6.03 0.87 3.15
N TYR A 78 7.12 0.98 3.90
CA TYR A 78 7.10 1.28 5.32
C TYR A 78 7.17 2.80 5.60
N PRO A 79 6.83 3.26 6.82
CA PRO A 79 6.88 4.68 7.19
C PRO A 79 8.27 5.33 7.07
N ASP A 80 9.33 4.52 7.01
CA ASP A 80 10.71 4.95 6.79
C ASP A 80 11.11 4.98 5.30
N ASN A 81 10.14 4.89 4.37
CA ASN A 81 10.34 4.84 2.92
C ASN A 81 11.21 3.67 2.46
N THR A 82 11.05 2.50 3.09
CA THR A 82 11.70 1.26 2.67
C THR A 82 10.69 0.22 2.17
N PHE A 83 11.13 -0.75 1.37
CA PHE A 83 10.37 -1.92 0.95
C PHE A 83 10.70 -3.16 1.79
N ARG A 84 11.95 -3.26 2.24
CA ARG A 84 12.53 -4.36 3.01
C ARG A 84 12.49 -5.71 2.28
N GLY A 85 12.88 -5.71 1.01
CA GLY A 85 12.80 -6.88 0.13
C GLY A 85 13.60 -8.10 0.57
N ASP A 86 14.62 -7.93 1.43
CA ASP A 86 15.42 -9.03 1.98
C ASP A 86 14.80 -9.67 3.24
N GLN A 87 13.73 -9.08 3.80
CA GLN A 87 13.06 -9.63 4.98
C GLN A 87 12.06 -10.72 4.59
N ALA A 88 12.04 -11.81 5.35
CA ALA A 88 11.06 -12.87 5.15
C ALA A 88 9.65 -12.37 5.49
N LEU A 89 8.73 -12.54 4.55
CA LEU A 89 7.33 -12.18 4.71
C LEU A 89 6.55 -13.33 5.37
N THR A 90 5.73 -13.03 6.36
CA THR A 90 4.80 -14.03 6.90
C THR A 90 3.65 -14.27 5.92
N ARG A 91 3.05 -15.47 5.99
CA ARG A 91 1.87 -15.80 5.19
C ARG A 91 0.70 -14.83 5.43
N TYR A 92 0.59 -14.29 6.64
CA TYR A 92 -0.46 -13.35 7.03
C TYR A 92 -0.24 -11.97 6.42
N GLU A 93 0.99 -11.46 6.44
CA GLU A 93 1.31 -10.18 5.81
C GLU A 93 1.14 -10.23 4.30
N PHE A 94 1.52 -11.33 3.65
CA PHE A 94 1.25 -11.53 2.23
C PHE A 94 -0.25 -11.46 1.91
N ALA A 95 -1.07 -12.16 2.69
CA ALA A 95 -2.52 -12.17 2.47
C ALA A 95 -3.14 -10.78 2.67
N ALA A 96 -2.72 -10.05 3.71
CA ALA A 96 -3.18 -8.68 3.95
C ALA A 96 -2.78 -7.72 2.84
N ALA A 97 -1.53 -7.77 2.37
CA ALA A 97 -1.03 -6.95 1.27
C ALA A 97 -1.76 -7.25 -0.04
N MET A 98 -1.99 -8.53 -0.35
CA MET A 98 -2.74 -8.94 -1.54
C MET A 98 -4.19 -8.43 -1.48
N ASN A 99 -4.85 -8.56 -0.33
CA ASN A 99 -6.22 -8.06 -0.15
C ASN A 99 -6.30 -6.54 -0.39
N ALA A 100 -5.42 -5.77 0.25
CA ALA A 100 -5.39 -4.31 0.07
C ALA A 100 -5.13 -3.91 -1.39
N CYS A 101 -4.25 -4.65 -2.10
CA CYS A 101 -3.98 -4.36 -3.50
C CYS A 101 -5.19 -4.64 -4.40
N LEU A 102 -5.91 -5.75 -4.16
CA LEU A 102 -7.13 -6.08 -4.90
C LEU A 102 -8.27 -5.08 -4.64
N ASP A 103 -8.42 -4.60 -3.40
CA ASP A 103 -9.40 -3.57 -3.05
C ASP A 103 -9.15 -2.28 -3.86
N THR A 104 -7.88 -1.87 -3.99
CA THR A 104 -7.48 -0.71 -4.79
C THR A 104 -7.84 -0.90 -6.27
N PHE A 105 -7.63 -2.10 -6.81
CA PHE A 105 -8.00 -2.40 -8.20
C PHE A 105 -9.52 -2.35 -8.41
N ILE A 106 -10.30 -2.94 -7.50
CA ILE A 106 -11.76 -2.94 -7.58
C ILE A 106 -12.32 -1.51 -7.53
N GLN A 107 -11.77 -0.65 -6.67
CA GLN A 107 -12.17 0.76 -6.59
C GLN A 107 -11.96 1.50 -7.91
N ARG A 108 -10.77 1.35 -8.53
CA ARG A 108 -10.48 1.99 -9.82
C ARG A 108 -11.37 1.51 -10.95
N VAL A 109 -11.69 0.20 -11.00
CA VAL A 109 -12.60 -0.35 -12.02
C VAL A 109 -14.02 0.21 -11.90
N GLU A 110 -14.47 0.49 -10.68
CA GLU A 110 -15.80 1.09 -10.46
C GLU A 110 -15.81 2.60 -10.78
N GLU A 111 -14.73 3.32 -10.49
CA GLU A 111 -14.56 4.73 -10.88
C GLU A 111 -14.60 4.91 -12.41
N GLU A 112 -14.07 3.95 -13.18
CA GLU A 112 -14.13 3.95 -14.64
C GLU A 112 -15.52 3.61 -15.21
N ARG A 113 -16.49 3.17 -14.39
CA ARG A 113 -17.88 2.87 -14.82
C ARG A 113 -18.85 4.03 -14.66
N GLN A 114 -18.37 5.26 -14.47
CA GLN A 114 -19.23 6.43 -14.50
C GLN A 114 -19.61 6.77 -15.95
N ILE A 115 -20.56 6.00 -16.52
CA ILE A 115 -21.32 6.44 -17.68
C ILE A 115 -22.14 7.64 -17.20
N ASP A 116 -21.73 8.84 -17.58
CA ASP A 116 -22.56 10.02 -17.43
C ASP A 116 -23.77 9.87 -18.35
N LEU A 117 -24.85 9.30 -17.80
CA LEU A 117 -26.12 9.17 -18.51
C LEU A 117 -26.65 10.53 -18.96
N GLY A 118 -26.25 11.63 -18.30
CA GLY A 118 -26.56 12.99 -18.70
C GLY A 118 -25.90 13.35 -20.03
N GLU A 119 -24.59 13.16 -20.15
CA GLU A 119 -23.85 13.39 -21.41
C GLU A 119 -24.37 12.51 -22.56
N VAL A 120 -24.71 11.25 -22.26
CA VAL A 120 -25.30 10.34 -23.27
C VAL A 120 -26.70 10.81 -23.70
N LEU A 121 -27.53 11.27 -22.77
CA LEU A 121 -28.86 11.80 -23.11
C LEU A 121 -28.78 13.11 -23.88
N GLU A 122 -27.89 14.02 -23.50
CA GLU A 122 -27.70 15.30 -24.19
C GLU A 122 -27.28 15.08 -25.64
N ARG A 123 -26.34 14.16 -25.89
CA ARG A 123 -25.99 13.77 -27.27
C ARG A 123 -27.15 13.14 -28.02
N GLN A 124 -28.00 12.34 -27.36
CA GLN A 124 -29.17 11.73 -28.00
C GLN A 124 -30.27 12.76 -28.33
N ILE A 125 -30.45 13.77 -27.50
CA ILE A 125 -31.39 14.88 -27.75
C ILE A 125 -30.88 15.73 -28.93
N GLU A 126 -29.60 16.11 -28.93
CA GLU A 126 -28.99 16.86 -30.03
C GLU A 126 -29.01 16.09 -31.37
N LEU A 127 -28.74 14.78 -31.33
CA LEU A 127 -28.84 13.92 -32.51
C LEU A 127 -30.30 13.75 -32.98
N GLY A 128 -31.26 13.72 -32.06
CA GLY A 128 -32.70 13.70 -32.37
C GLY A 128 -33.19 14.99 -33.00
N GLU A 129 -32.68 16.14 -32.57
CA GLU A 129 -32.99 17.45 -33.14
C GLU A 129 -32.33 17.65 -34.53
N MET A 130 -31.15 17.08 -34.77
CA MET A 130 -30.50 17.11 -36.10
C MET A 130 -31.16 16.18 -37.14
N LEU A 131 -31.80 15.09 -36.71
CA LEU A 131 -32.45 14.13 -37.61
C LEU A 131 -33.97 14.36 -37.75
N GLY A 132 -34.53 15.34 -37.05
CA GLY A 132 -35.95 15.67 -37.00
C GLY A 132 -36.50 16.54 -38.13
N ASP A 133 -35.67 16.98 -39.09
CA ASP A 133 -36.10 17.67 -40.31
C ASP A 133 -36.21 16.68 -41.49
N PHE A 134 -37.15 15.73 -41.43
CA PHE A 134 -37.76 15.04 -42.59
C PHE A 134 -39.20 14.58 -42.29
#